data_AF-A0A926R218-F1
#
_entry.id   AF-A0A926R218-F1
#
_cell.length_a   1.000
_cell.length_b   1.000
_cell.length_c   1.000
_cell.angle_alpha   90.00
_cell.angle_beta   90.00
_cell.angle_gamma   90.00
#
_symmetry.space_group_name_H-M   'P 1'
#
loop_
_entity.id
_entity.type
_entity.pdbx_description
1 polymer ?
#
loop_
_entity_poly.entity_id
_entity_poly.type
_entity_poly.pdbx_seq_one_letter_code
_entity_poly.pdbx_strand_id
1 'polypeptide(L)'
;MKSEDTPFEGGPLDGRVLPVLLGMTGHPPKTYRIPVPAPDGGPPTVLVYRREPRVEGRRVGLTQRWKYVHSPEGLPDRRLRWPWSKPDTPPGTAPDTAPGDKPDATPGSKPDDPNR
;
A
#
# COMPACT_ATOMS: atom_id res chain seq x y z
N MET A 1 20.11 8.74 9.61
CA MET A 1 19.42 7.53 9.15
C MET A 1 20.40 6.74 8.29
N LYS A 2 20.52 5.42 8.47
CA LYS A 2 21.43 4.58 7.66
C LYS A 2 20.63 3.94 6.53
N SER A 3 21.27 3.77 5.37
CA SER A 3 20.73 3.01 4.25
C SER A 3 21.70 1.89 3.86
N GLU A 4 21.17 0.79 3.33
CA GLU A 4 21.93 -0.32 2.77
C GLU A 4 21.55 -0.52 1.30
N ASP A 5 22.56 -0.58 0.43
CA ASP A 5 22.40 -0.99 -0.97
C ASP A 5 21.96 -2.46 -1.03
N THR A 6 20.67 -2.65 -1.27
CA THR A 6 20.00 -3.94 -1.23
C THR A 6 19.61 -4.36 -2.65
N PRO A 7 20.03 -5.53 -3.13
CA PRO A 7 19.60 -6.05 -4.42
C PRO A 7 18.12 -6.49 -4.40
N PHE A 8 17.46 -6.26 -5.53
CA PHE A 8 16.09 -6.68 -5.83
C PHE A 8 16.12 -7.73 -6.93
N GLU A 9 15.38 -8.82 -6.71
CA GLU A 9 15.27 -9.96 -7.63
C GLU A 9 13.79 -10.23 -7.94
N GLY A 10 13.52 -10.55 -9.20
CA GLY A 10 12.20 -10.74 -9.77
C GLY A 10 11.42 -9.44 -9.98
N GLY A 11 10.33 -9.54 -10.75
CA GLY A 11 9.43 -8.42 -11.02
C GLY A 11 10.10 -7.24 -11.75
N PRO A 12 9.48 -6.06 -11.73
CA PRO A 12 9.96 -4.88 -12.46
C PRO A 12 11.30 -4.29 -11.98
N LEU A 13 11.78 -4.68 -10.79
CA LEU A 13 13.05 -4.21 -10.24
C LEU A 13 14.16 -5.27 -10.29
N ASP A 14 13.95 -6.36 -11.02
CA ASP A 14 14.94 -7.42 -11.15
C ASP A 14 16.31 -6.89 -11.57
N GLY A 15 17.37 -7.35 -10.88
CA GLY A 15 18.75 -6.96 -11.13
C GLY A 15 19.14 -5.56 -10.62
N ARG A 16 18.21 -4.81 -10.02
CA ARG A 16 18.50 -3.48 -9.47
C ARG A 16 19.02 -3.56 -8.04
N VAL A 17 19.83 -2.58 -7.67
CA VAL A 17 20.27 -2.36 -6.29
C VAL A 17 19.76 -1.00 -5.86
N LEU A 18 19.04 -0.95 -4.74
CA LEU A 18 18.48 0.30 -4.21
C LEU A 18 18.98 0.56 -2.78
N PRO A 19 19.24 1.83 -2.41
CA PRO A 19 19.51 2.19 -1.03
C PRO A 19 18.23 2.10 -0.20
N VAL A 20 18.13 1.09 0.64
CA VAL A 20 16.98 0.87 1.51
C VAL A 20 17.27 1.38 2.91
N LEU A 21 16.35 2.18 3.45
CA LEU A 21 16.46 2.72 4.80
C LEU A 21 16.42 1.59 5.83
N LEU A 22 17.38 1.61 6.74
CA LEU A 22 17.47 0.66 7.83
C LEU A 22 16.64 1.14 9.02
N GLY A 23 15.93 0.20 9.65
CA GLY A 23 15.27 0.46 10.92
C GLY A 23 16.27 0.60 12.07
N MET A 24 15.77 0.84 13.28
CA MET A 24 16.61 0.94 14.49
C MET A 24 17.47 -0.31 14.72
N THR A 25 16.98 -1.48 14.31
CA THR A 25 17.70 -2.76 14.35
C THR A 25 18.83 -2.87 13.32
N GLY A 26 19.03 -1.86 12.46
CA GLY A 26 20.05 -1.90 11.41
C GLY A 26 19.71 -2.84 10.25
N HIS A 27 18.47 -3.33 10.17
CA HIS A 27 18.04 -4.22 9.10
C HIS A 27 17.07 -3.51 8.14
N PRO A 28 17.10 -3.84 6.84
CA PRO A 28 16.06 -3.40 5.90
C PRO A 28 14.69 -3.89 6.36
N PRO A 29 13.57 -3.23 6.03
CA PRO A 29 12.23 -3.70 6.36
C PRO A 29 11.98 -5.16 5.95
N LYS A 30 11.11 -5.88 6.66
CA LYS A 30 10.78 -7.25 6.23
C LYS A 30 10.09 -7.28 4.85
N THR A 31 9.33 -6.23 4.55
CA THR A 31 8.62 -6.08 3.28
C THR A 31 8.78 -4.67 2.75
N TYR A 32 8.98 -4.58 1.45
CA TYR A 32 8.97 -3.32 0.70
C TYR A 32 7.77 -3.29 -0.24
N ARG A 33 6.95 -2.24 -0.16
CA ARG A 33 5.73 -2.06 -0.97
C ARG A 33 5.88 -0.85 -1.87
N ILE A 34 5.62 -1.02 -3.16
CA ILE A 34 5.74 0.05 -4.15
C ILE A 34 4.40 0.17 -4.88
N PRO A 35 3.65 1.26 -4.67
CA PRO A 35 2.49 1.54 -5.49
C PRO A 35 2.96 1.96 -6.89
N VAL A 36 2.56 1.19 -7.91
CA VAL A 36 2.81 1.49 -9.31
C VAL A 36 1.51 2.03 -9.90
N PRO A 37 1.49 3.27 -10.42
CA PRO A 37 0.31 3.81 -11.07
C PRO A 37 -0.05 2.96 -12.30
N ALA A 38 -1.34 2.70 -12.51
CA ALA A 38 -1.80 2.03 -13.71
C ALA A 38 -1.60 2.96 -14.92
N PRO A 39 -1.16 2.44 -16.08
CA PRO A 39 -0.92 3.24 -17.28
C PRO A 39 -2.19 3.98 -17.75
N ASP A 40 -3.36 3.37 -17.59
CA ASP A 40 -4.67 3.94 -17.96
C ASP A 40 -5.31 4.80 -16.85
N GLY A 41 -4.57 5.17 -15.81
CA GLY A 41 -5.10 5.95 -14.68
C GLY A 41 -6.03 5.17 -13.73
N GLY A 42 -6.09 3.84 -13.88
CA GLY A 42 -6.77 2.93 -12.95
C GLY A 42 -6.11 2.85 -11.57
N PRO A 43 -6.66 2.01 -10.65
CA PRO A 43 -6.13 1.85 -9.31
C PRO A 43 -4.67 1.39 -9.32
N PRO A 44 -3.80 1.91 -8.43
CA PRO A 44 -2.38 1.56 -8.42
C PRO A 44 -2.19 0.10 -8.05
N THR A 45 -1.32 -0.60 -8.79
CA THR A 45 -0.91 -1.95 -8.45
C THR A 45 0.22 -1.90 -7.44
N VAL A 46 0.07 -2.58 -6.29
CA VAL A 46 1.12 -2.62 -5.27
C VAL A 46 2.05 -3.79 -5.52
N LEU A 47 3.30 -3.51 -5.90
CA LEU A 47 4.35 -4.51 -5.93
C LEU A 47 4.86 -4.78 -4.53
N VAL A 48 5.05 -6.05 -4.20
CA VAL A 48 5.52 -6.51 -2.89
C VAL A 48 6.84 -7.24 -3.06
N TYR A 49 7.83 -6.84 -2.27
CA TYR A 49 9.11 -7.54 -2.17
C TYR A 49 9.36 -7.99 -0.73
N ARG A 50 9.81 -9.23 -0.56
CA ARG A 50 10.12 -9.83 0.74
C ARG A 50 11.63 -9.90 0.95
N ARG A 51 12.06 -9.53 2.15
CA ARG A 51 13.46 -9.60 2.56
C ARG A 51 13.87 -11.05 2.78
N GLU A 52 14.86 -11.51 2.03
CA GLU A 52 15.47 -12.84 2.11
C GLU A 52 16.98 -12.72 2.43
N PRO A 53 17.57 -13.69 3.16
CA PRO A 53 19.01 -13.71 3.37
C PRO A 53 19.74 -13.95 2.05
N ARG A 54 20.76 -13.14 1.78
CA ARG A 54 21.68 -13.31 0.65
C ARG A 54 22.89 -14.08 1.13
N VAL A 55 22.95 -15.36 0.77
CA VAL A 55 24.13 -16.20 1.05
C VAL A 55 25.12 -16.02 -0.09
N GLU A 56 26.11 -15.16 0.11
CA GLU A 56 27.24 -15.00 -0.81
C GLU A 56 28.37 -15.93 -0.38
N GLY A 57 28.49 -17.10 -1.00
CA GLY A 57 29.74 -17.87 -1.08
C GLY A 57 30.31 -18.51 0.22
N ARG A 58 30.88 -19.70 0.03
CA ARG A 58 31.47 -20.60 1.04
C ARG A 58 32.81 -20.10 1.61
N ARG A 59 32.87 -18.87 2.14
CA ARG A 59 34.06 -18.37 2.85
C ARG A 59 33.71 -17.90 4.26
N VAL A 60 34.47 -18.42 5.21
CA VAL A 60 34.44 -18.09 6.63
C VAL A 60 34.67 -16.57 6.77
N GLY A 61 33.59 -15.82 7.01
CA GLY A 61 33.67 -14.38 7.32
C GLY A 61 32.67 -13.45 6.63
N LEU A 62 31.84 -13.92 5.68
CA LEU A 62 30.90 -13.03 5.00
C LEU A 62 29.62 -12.79 5.82
N THR A 63 29.42 -11.54 6.20
CA THR A 63 28.17 -11.01 6.76
C THR A 63 27.01 -11.38 5.85
N GLN A 64 25.97 -12.02 6.39
CA GLN A 64 24.72 -12.23 5.66
C GLN A 64 24.18 -10.86 5.23
N ARG A 65 24.22 -10.56 3.93
CA ARG A 65 23.58 -9.35 3.38
C ARG A 65 22.13 -9.70 3.05
N TRP A 66 21.26 -8.71 2.93
CA TRP A 66 19.86 -8.96 2.58
C TRP A 66 19.65 -8.81 1.08
N LYS A 67 18.60 -9.45 0.57
CA LYS A 67 18.03 -9.17 -0.75
C LYS A 67 16.52 -9.09 -0.67
N TYR A 68 15.90 -8.47 -1.66
CA TYR A 68 14.46 -8.40 -1.80
C TYR A 68 13.99 -9.24 -2.97
N VAL A 69 13.09 -10.19 -2.73
CA VAL A 69 12.51 -11.04 -3.78
C VAL A 69 11.07 -10.63 -4.03
N HIS A 70 10.72 -10.47 -5.31
CA HIS A 70 9.36 -10.15 -5.73
C HIS A 70 8.39 -11.26 -5.34
N SER A 71 7.30 -10.87 -4.68
CA SER A 71 6.24 -11.76 -4.22
C SER A 71 4.97 -11.45 -5.02
N PRO A 72 4.71 -12.12 -6.15
CA PRO A 72 3.57 -11.83 -7.03
C PRO A 72 2.22 -12.06 -6.32
N GLU A 73 2.17 -12.98 -5.36
CA GLU A 73 1.01 -13.22 -4.51
C GLU A 73 0.74 -12.10 -3.49
N GLY A 74 1.63 -11.11 -3.38
CA GLY A 74 1.53 -10.02 -2.42
C GLY A 74 1.87 -10.44 -0.98
N LEU A 75 1.46 -9.58 -0.03
CA LEU A 75 1.45 -9.94 1.39
C LEU A 75 0.14 -10.67 1.71
N PRO A 76 0.14 -11.61 2.67
CA PRO A 76 -1.13 -12.04 3.26
C PRO A 76 -1.89 -10.79 3.72
N ASP A 77 -3.21 -10.74 3.49
CA ASP A 77 -4.10 -9.63 3.81
C ASP A 77 -4.09 -9.37 5.32
N ARG A 78 -3.03 -8.74 5.82
CA ARG A 78 -2.95 -8.26 7.19
C ARG A 78 -3.64 -6.92 7.15
N ARG A 79 -4.98 -6.94 7.16
CA ARG A 79 -5.80 -5.75 7.27
C ARG A 79 -5.29 -4.94 8.45
N LEU A 80 -4.58 -3.87 8.15
CA LEU A 80 -4.19 -2.90 9.15
C LEU A 80 -5.48 -2.23 9.59
N ARG A 81 -5.99 -2.64 10.75
CA ARG A 81 -7.22 -2.13 11.36
C ARG A 81 -6.95 -0.73 11.89
N TRP A 82 -6.87 0.24 10.98
CA TRP A 82 -6.93 1.64 11.36
C TRP A 82 -8.39 2.08 11.43
N PRO A 83 -8.76 2.97 12.35
CA PRO A 83 -10.13 3.46 12.46
C PRO A 83 -10.59 4.31 11.24
N TRP A 84 -9.69 4.60 10.29
CA TRP A 84 -9.98 5.31 9.04
C TRP A 84 -9.75 4.46 7.77
N SER A 85 -9.58 3.13 7.89
CA SER A 85 -9.49 2.26 6.71
C SER A 85 -10.87 2.08 6.08
N LYS A 86 -11.09 2.67 4.90
CA LYS A 86 -12.28 2.41 4.08
C LYS A 86 -12.22 0.97 3.53
N PRO A 87 -13.34 0.22 3.54
CA PRO A 87 -13.37 -1.11 2.93
C PRO A 87 -13.11 -1.01 1.43
N ASP A 88 -12.35 -1.96 0.90
CA ASP A 88 -12.09 -2.12 -0.53
C ASP A 88 -13.40 -2.57 -1.20
N THR A 89 -14.02 -1.67 -1.95
CA THR A 89 -15.20 -1.98 -2.78
C THR A 89 -14.71 -2.61 -4.08
N PRO A 90 -15.09 -3.85 -4.42
CA PRO A 90 -14.68 -4.46 -5.68
C PRO A 90 -15.26 -3.66 -6.87
N PRO A 91 -14.49 -3.40 -7.93
CA PRO A 91 -14.98 -2.73 -9.13
C PRO A 91 -15.80 -3.73 -9.95
N GLY A 92 -17.10 -3.84 -9.66
CA GLY A 92 -17.93 -4.82 -10.35
C GLY A 92 -19.45 -4.75 -10.17
N THR A 93 -19.99 -3.77 -9.44
CA THR A 93 -21.44 -3.57 -9.36
C THR A 93 -21.76 -2.09 -9.52
N ALA A 94 -21.95 -1.66 -10.77
CA ALA A 94 -22.77 -0.48 -11.02
C ALA A 94 -24.24 -0.88 -10.85
N PRO A 95 -25.04 -0.25 -9.97
CA PRO A 95 -26.48 -0.24 -10.15
C PRO A 95 -26.82 0.95 -11.05
N ASP A 96 -26.91 0.69 -12.35
CA ASP A 96 -27.75 1.50 -13.22
C ASP A 96 -29.19 1.02 -13.05
N THR A 97 -30.03 1.84 -12.41
CA THR A 97 -31.47 2.03 -12.69
C THR A 97 -31.95 3.21 -11.85
N ALA A 98 -32.13 4.36 -12.49
CA ALA A 98 -32.90 5.52 -11.99
C ALA A 98 -34.42 5.24 -12.11
N PRO A 99 -35.35 6.20 -11.88
CA PRO A 99 -35.45 7.31 -10.92
C PRO A 99 -36.80 7.25 -10.14
N GLY A 100 -36.96 8.12 -9.12
CA GLY A 100 -38.29 8.52 -8.64
C GLY A 100 -38.45 8.46 -7.12
N ASP A 101 -38.44 9.61 -6.45
CA ASP A 101 -39.67 10.22 -5.93
C ASP A 101 -39.31 11.54 -5.23
N LYS A 102 -39.97 12.63 -5.64
CA LYS A 102 -40.04 13.90 -4.89
C LYS A 102 -41.21 13.75 -3.90
N PRO A 103 -41.13 14.33 -2.70
CA PRO A 103 -41.80 15.64 -2.53
C PRO A 103 -40.91 16.61 -1.74
N ASP A 104 -40.72 17.84 -2.22
CA ASP A 104 -41.60 18.99 -1.96
C ASP A 104 -41.91 19.22 -0.47
N ALA A 105 -41.16 20.15 0.13
CA ALA A 105 -41.69 21.20 1.00
C ALA A 105 -40.56 22.21 1.32
N THR A 106 -40.62 23.39 0.70
CA THR A 106 -40.12 24.65 1.26
C THR A 106 -41.37 25.46 1.59
N PRO A 107 -41.55 25.98 2.83
CA PRO A 107 -41.04 27.32 3.16
C PRO A 107 -40.52 27.38 4.62
N GLY A 108 -39.57 28.21 4.98
CA GLY A 108 -39.67 29.67 4.98
C GLY A 108 -38.80 30.22 6.12
N SER A 109 -38.20 31.38 5.86
CA SER A 109 -37.27 32.15 6.70
C SER A 109 -37.85 32.54 8.08
N LYS A 110 -37.08 32.31 9.16
CA LYS A 110 -36.41 33.31 10.06
C LYS A 110 -37.32 33.92 11.17
N PRO A 111 -36.75 34.61 12.19
CA PRO A 111 -36.15 34.11 13.44
C PRO A 111 -36.93 34.59 14.69
N ASP A 112 -36.32 34.38 15.87
CA ASP A 112 -36.24 35.27 17.05
C ASP A 112 -36.58 34.58 18.38
N ASP A 113 -35.86 35.05 19.39
CA ASP A 113 -35.71 34.57 20.77
C ASP A 113 -36.82 35.25 21.65
N PRO A 114 -36.67 35.37 22.98
CA PRO A 114 -37.15 34.50 24.04
C PRO A 114 -38.36 35.06 24.84
N ASN A 115 -38.78 34.28 25.85
CA ASN A 115 -39.45 34.70 27.09
C ASN A 115 -40.93 35.14 27.04
N ARG A 116 -41.82 34.30 27.58
CA ARG A 116 -42.63 34.56 28.80
C ARG A 116 -43.50 33.36 29.14
#